data_AF-A0A0W0XXD8-F1
#
_entry.id   AF-A0A0W0XXD8-F1
#
_cell.length_a   1.000
_cell.length_b   1.000
_cell.length_c   1.000
_cell.angle_alpha   90.00
_cell.angle_beta   90.00
_cell.angle_gamma   90.00
#
_symmetry.space_group_name_H-M   'P 1'
#
loop_
_entity.id
_entity.type
_entity.pdbx_description
1 polymer ?
#
loop_
_entity_poly.entity_id
_entity_poly.type
_entity_poly.pdbx_seq_one_letter_code
_entity_poly.pdbx_strand_id
1 'polypeptide(L)'
;MRRVAVYGRDTDVKKLIVTELGSLKRYKLVESNSSIHSFLLFNDNCEPPAHTASLQILVLDLNKETTESIAALKKNHHPCDFKRPVLLVAYGDNKALIEQFGAYLNSNVTLHYIENLEKINSEAILSQLDTLGSQFYDSKSNPVLNT
;
A
#
# COMPACT_ATOMS: atom_id res chain seq x y z
N MET A 1 -16.13 5.62 -3.87
CA MET A 1 -15.01 5.99 -2.98
C MET A 1 -14.03 4.83 -2.92
N ARG A 2 -12.78 4.99 -3.38
CA ARG A 2 -11.75 3.93 -3.28
C ARG A 2 -11.19 3.95 -1.84
N ARG A 3 -11.47 2.90 -1.06
CA ARG A 3 -10.84 2.70 0.25
C ARG A 3 -9.50 2.01 0.02
N VAL A 4 -8.48 2.44 0.77
CA VAL A 4 -7.12 1.91 0.71
C VAL A 4 -6.81 1.31 2.07
N ALA A 5 -6.51 0.01 2.11
CA ALA A 5 -6.05 -0.63 3.35
C ALA A 5 -4.55 -0.36 3.53
N VAL A 6 -4.12 0.00 4.74
CA VAL A 6 -2.72 0.30 5.07
C VAL A 6 -2.25 -0.67 6.16
N TYR A 7 -1.43 -1.64 5.76
CA TYR A 7 -0.85 -2.69 6.60
C TYR A 7 0.55 -2.35 7.08
N GLY A 8 1.07 -3.13 8.03
CA GLY A 8 2.37 -2.97 8.66
C GLY A 8 2.26 -2.84 10.18
N ARG A 9 3.41 -2.82 10.86
CA ARG A 9 3.48 -2.63 12.32
C ARG A 9 2.82 -1.31 12.75
N ASP A 10 2.33 -1.25 13.98
CA ASP A 10 1.80 0.00 14.55
C ASP A 10 2.95 0.94 14.92
N THR A 11 3.37 1.76 13.95
CA THR A 11 4.44 2.74 14.12
C THR A 11 3.94 4.16 13.89
N ASP A 12 4.59 5.14 14.52
CA ASP A 12 4.31 6.55 14.29
C ASP A 12 4.58 6.95 12.83
N VAL A 13 5.55 6.30 12.18
CA VAL A 13 5.85 6.50 10.76
C VAL A 13 4.69 6.08 9.87
N LYS A 14 4.06 4.92 10.14
CA LYS A 14 2.86 4.49 9.40
C LYS A 14 1.72 5.51 9.57
N LYS A 15 1.51 6.02 10.79
CA LYS A 15 0.51 7.05 11.09
C LYS A 15 0.82 8.37 10.39
N LEU A 16 2.09 8.78 10.37
CA LEU A 16 2.57 9.97 9.66
C LEU A 16 2.29 9.87 8.16
N ILE A 17 2.71 8.78 7.52
CA ILE A 17 2.46 8.54 6.09
C ILE A 17 0.96 8.64 5.79
N VAL A 18 0.11 7.98 6.57
CA VAL A 18 -1.35 8.04 6.35
C VAL A 18 -1.93 9.44 6.56
N THR A 19 -1.42 10.19 7.54
CA THR A 19 -1.83 11.58 7.81
C THR A 19 -1.48 12.48 6.63
N GLU A 20 -0.24 12.37 6.14
CA GLU A 20 0.26 13.11 4.99
C GLU A 20 -0.56 12.80 3.72
N LEU A 21 -0.82 11.52 3.44
CA LEU A 21 -1.66 11.11 2.30
C LEU A 21 -3.10 11.61 2.43
N GLY A 22 -3.65 11.63 3.65
CA GLY A 22 -5.00 12.13 3.93
C GLY A 22 -5.15 13.64 3.75
N SER A 23 -4.06 14.41 3.84
CA SER A 23 -4.04 15.87 3.68
C SER A 23 -4.27 16.31 2.23
N LEU A 24 -3.82 15.51 1.25
CA LEU A 24 -3.80 15.87 -0.16
C LEU A 24 -5.17 15.82 -0.87
N LYS A 25 -6.25 15.48 -0.15
CA LYS A 25 -7.67 15.43 -0.60
C LYS A 25 -7.98 14.65 -1.89
N ARG A 26 -7.00 14.10 -2.60
CA ARG A 26 -7.14 13.32 -3.86
C ARG A 26 -8.01 12.07 -3.71
N TYR A 27 -8.10 11.54 -2.49
CA TYR A 27 -8.96 10.43 -2.11
C TYR A 27 -10.21 10.85 -1.30
N LYS A 28 -10.40 12.16 -1.04
CA LYS A 28 -11.60 12.79 -0.43
C LYS A 28 -12.33 13.60 -1.49
N LEU A 29 -13.07 12.95 -2.38
CA LEU A 29 -14.03 13.67 -3.23
C LEU A 29 -15.22 12.79 -3.57
N VAL A 30 -16.10 12.61 -2.57
CA VAL A 30 -17.56 12.73 -2.76
C VAL A 30 -18.09 13.29 -1.44
N GLU A 31 -18.68 14.48 -1.51
CA GLU A 31 -19.47 15.06 -0.42
C GLU A 31 -20.58 14.08 -0.03
N SER A 32 -20.39 13.41 1.09
CA SER A 32 -21.48 12.79 1.85
C SER A 32 -21.12 13.03 3.30
N ASN A 33 -22.12 13.42 4.09
CA ASN A 33 -22.03 13.84 5.49
C ASN A 33 -21.59 12.72 6.46
N SER A 34 -20.66 11.86 6.07
CA SER A 34 -20.02 10.85 6.90
C SER A 34 -18.51 10.91 6.68
N SER A 35 -17.77 11.14 7.75
CA SER A 35 -16.31 11.11 7.84
C SER A 35 -15.74 9.70 7.60
N ILE A 36 -15.93 9.15 6.40
CA ILE A 36 -15.39 7.83 6.05
C ILE A 36 -13.96 8.07 5.56
N HIS A 37 -12.97 7.69 6.36
CA HIS A 37 -11.56 7.81 6.00
C HIS A 37 -11.24 6.96 4.76
N SER A 38 -10.53 7.55 3.78
CA SER A 38 -10.13 6.85 2.56
C SER A 38 -9.00 5.84 2.80
N PHE A 39 -8.24 6.00 3.89
CA PHE A 39 -7.20 5.09 4.33
C PHE A 39 -7.62 4.40 5.62
N LEU A 40 -7.56 3.07 5.63
CA LEU A 40 -7.91 2.22 6.76
C LEU A 40 -6.66 1.56 7.31
N LEU A 41 -6.31 1.84 8.56
CA LEU A 41 -5.11 1.31 9.21
C LEU A 41 -5.38 -0.11 9.72
N PHE A 42 -4.50 -1.04 9.35
CA PHE A 42 -4.45 -2.41 9.86
C PHE A 42 -3.06 -2.65 10.44
N ASN A 43 -3.02 -3.32 11.59
CA ASN A 43 -1.79 -3.78 12.21
C ASN A 43 -1.57 -5.26 11.85
N ASP A 44 -0.33 -5.73 11.85
CA ASP A 44 0.02 -7.10 11.43
C ASP A 44 -0.71 -8.20 12.21
N ASN A 45 -1.24 -7.88 13.40
CA ASN A 45 -2.01 -8.80 14.25
C ASN A 45 -3.53 -8.79 14.01
N CYS A 46 -4.02 -7.99 13.05
CA CYS A 46 -5.44 -7.91 12.73
C CYS A 46 -5.73 -8.72 11.47
N GLU A 47 -6.76 -9.58 11.52
CA GLU A 47 -7.27 -10.24 10.33
C GLU A 47 -7.70 -9.19 9.29
N PRO A 48 -7.37 -9.39 8.01
CA PRO A 48 -7.81 -8.47 6.97
C PRO A 48 -9.33 -8.43 6.91
N PRO A 49 -9.94 -7.28 6.60
CA PRO A 49 -11.39 -7.19 6.48
C PRO A 49 -11.87 -8.15 5.39
N ALA A 50 -12.98 -8.87 5.67
CA ALA A 50 -13.56 -9.89 4.77
C ALA A 50 -13.84 -9.37 3.34
N HIS A 51 -14.00 -8.06 3.20
CA HIS A 51 -13.97 -7.35 1.93
C HIS A 51 -12.68 -6.53 1.86
N THR A 52 -11.63 -7.12 1.29
CA THR A 52 -10.35 -6.44 1.11
C THR A 52 -10.54 -5.23 0.21
N ALA A 53 -9.96 -4.11 0.62
CA ALA A 53 -9.91 -2.88 -0.16
C ALA A 53 -9.41 -3.14 -1.59
N SER A 54 -9.82 -2.30 -2.54
CA SER A 54 -9.37 -2.41 -3.93
C SER A 54 -7.88 -2.06 -4.07
N LEU A 55 -7.35 -1.25 -3.15
CA LEU A 55 -5.95 -0.84 -3.13
C LEU A 55 -5.39 -1.10 -1.74
N GLN A 56 -4.13 -1.51 -1.68
CA GLN A 56 -3.42 -1.80 -0.43
C GLN A 56 -2.09 -1.06 -0.40
N ILE A 57 -1.70 -0.61 0.79
CA ILE A 57 -0.37 -0.13 1.11
C ILE A 57 0.19 -1.06 2.19
N LEU A 58 1.42 -1.51 2.05
CA LEU A 58 2.14 -2.21 3.11
C LEU A 58 3.37 -1.37 3.49
N VAL A 59 3.40 -0.88 4.72
CA VAL A 59 4.49 -0.05 5.23
C VAL A 59 5.48 -0.92 6.01
N LEU A 60 6.76 -0.87 5.63
CA LEU A 60 7.84 -1.69 6.20
C LEU A 60 9.01 -0.83 6.68
N ASP A 61 9.45 -1.09 7.90
CA ASP A 61 10.65 -0.49 8.50
C ASP A 61 11.87 -1.39 8.26
N LEU A 62 12.71 -1.04 7.28
CA LEU A 62 13.88 -1.84 6.91
C LEU A 62 14.87 -2.05 8.06
N ASN A 63 14.81 -1.23 9.11
CA ASN A 63 15.68 -1.36 10.28
C ASN A 63 15.16 -2.38 11.28
N LYS A 64 13.91 -2.84 11.09
CA LYS A 64 13.23 -3.85 11.91
C LYS A 64 12.87 -5.10 11.11
N GLU A 65 13.12 -5.11 9.81
CA GLU A 65 12.96 -6.27 8.94
C GLU A 65 14.25 -7.08 8.84
N THR A 66 14.09 -8.37 8.55
CA THR A 66 15.18 -9.30 8.23
C THR A 66 14.92 -9.94 6.87
N THR A 67 15.92 -10.64 6.34
CA THR A 67 15.76 -11.42 5.11
C THR A 67 14.61 -12.43 5.21
N GLU A 68 14.49 -13.08 6.36
CA GLU A 68 13.46 -14.07 6.64
C GLU A 68 12.06 -13.45 6.76
N SER A 69 11.95 -12.26 7.33
CA SER A 69 10.66 -11.57 7.46
C SER A 69 10.15 -11.09 6.10
N ILE A 70 11.02 -10.59 5.23
CA ILE A 70 10.69 -10.24 3.84
C ILE A 70 10.29 -11.50 3.06
N ALA A 71 11.08 -12.57 3.18
CA ALA A 71 10.77 -13.87 2.57
C ALA A 71 9.37 -14.38 2.97
N ALA A 72 8.96 -14.11 4.23
CA ALA A 72 7.69 -14.53 4.79
C ALA A 72 6.46 -13.73 4.31
N LEU A 73 6.61 -12.60 3.61
CA LEU A 73 5.49 -11.76 3.17
C LEU A 73 4.47 -12.49 2.26
N LYS A 74 4.92 -13.52 1.52
CA LYS A 74 4.06 -14.39 0.69
C LYS A 74 3.40 -15.53 1.45
N LYS A 75 3.79 -15.79 2.70
CA LYS A 75 3.18 -16.87 3.49
C LYS A 75 1.76 -16.44 3.87
N ASN A 76 0.83 -17.40 3.87
CA ASN A 76 -0.62 -17.25 4.08
C ASN A 76 -1.07 -16.52 5.37
N HIS A 77 -0.13 -15.97 6.15
CA HIS A 77 -0.37 -15.35 7.45
C HIS A 77 -0.19 -13.83 7.41
N HIS A 78 0.29 -13.25 6.31
CA HIS A 78 0.35 -11.80 6.18
C HIS A 78 -1.03 -11.25 5.80
N PRO A 79 -1.55 -10.21 6.47
CA PRO A 79 -2.89 -9.67 6.18
C PRO A 79 -3.00 -8.93 4.84
N CYS A 80 -1.92 -8.86 4.06
CA CYS A 80 -1.87 -8.16 2.77
C CYS A 80 -2.00 -9.17 1.62
N ASP A 81 -2.98 -8.97 0.75
CA ASP A 81 -3.22 -9.85 -0.40
C ASP A 81 -2.41 -9.41 -1.62
N PHE A 82 -1.25 -10.03 -1.85
CA PHE A 82 -0.38 -9.73 -3.00
C PHE A 82 -0.96 -10.13 -4.37
N LYS A 83 -2.15 -10.74 -4.44
CA LYS A 83 -2.88 -10.94 -5.71
C LYS A 83 -3.63 -9.69 -6.17
N ARG A 84 -3.76 -8.69 -5.29
CA ARG A 84 -4.36 -7.39 -5.54
C ARG A 84 -3.29 -6.31 -5.65
N PRO A 85 -3.64 -5.10 -6.09
CA PRO A 85 -2.71 -3.97 -6.12
C PRO A 85 -2.17 -3.65 -4.72
N VAL A 86 -0.85 -3.71 -4.57
CA VAL A 86 -0.11 -3.40 -3.34
C VAL A 86 0.97 -2.37 -3.66
N LEU A 87 0.96 -1.26 -2.95
CA LEU A 87 2.10 -0.35 -2.86
C LEU A 87 2.91 -0.72 -1.62
N LEU A 88 4.10 -1.29 -1.81
CA LEU A 88 5.07 -1.48 -0.74
C LEU A 88 5.73 -0.14 -0.46
N VAL A 89 5.63 0.36 0.76
CA VAL A 89 6.32 1.57 1.22
C VAL A 89 7.39 1.14 2.22
N ALA A 90 8.62 1.03 1.76
CA ALA A 90 9.76 0.69 2.61
C ALA A 90 10.48 1.96 3.06
N TYR A 91 10.84 2.04 4.34
CA TYR A 91 11.64 3.15 4.87
C TYR A 91 12.78 2.64 5.77
N GLY A 92 13.84 3.43 5.91
CA GLY A 92 15.01 3.07 6.72
C GLY A 92 16.30 3.03 5.88
N ASP A 93 17.44 2.90 6.55
CA ASP A 93 18.78 3.00 5.95
C ASP A 93 19.35 1.65 5.50
N ASN A 94 18.71 0.53 5.87
CA ASN A 94 19.11 -0.81 5.45
C ASN A 94 18.72 -1.13 3.99
N LYS A 95 19.39 -0.49 3.04
CA LYS A 95 19.14 -0.65 1.59
C LYS A 95 19.43 -2.05 1.05
N ALA A 96 20.24 -2.86 1.75
CA ALA A 96 20.55 -4.23 1.32
C ALA A 96 19.30 -5.12 1.26
N LEU A 97 18.27 -4.80 2.05
CA LEU A 97 16.99 -5.50 2.03
C LEU A 97 16.10 -5.12 0.83
N ILE A 98 16.38 -4.00 0.14
CA ILE A 98 15.57 -3.54 -0.99
C ILE A 98 15.59 -4.54 -2.14
N GLU A 99 16.76 -5.10 -2.44
CA GLU A 99 16.94 -6.07 -3.54
C GLU A 99 16.08 -7.33 -3.33
N GLN A 100 15.82 -7.70 -2.09
CA GLN A 100 15.02 -8.88 -1.75
C GLN A 100 13.54 -8.72 -2.11
N PHE A 101 13.03 -7.48 -2.19
CA PHE A 101 11.68 -7.24 -2.67
C PHE A 101 11.50 -7.56 -4.15
N GLY A 102 12.58 -7.71 -4.92
CA GLY A 102 12.53 -8.01 -6.36
C GLY A 102 11.66 -9.22 -6.71
N ALA A 103 11.63 -10.26 -5.86
CA ALA A 103 10.79 -11.45 -6.05
C ALA A 103 9.27 -11.21 -5.87
N TYR A 104 8.89 -10.03 -5.38
CA TYR A 104 7.51 -9.61 -5.11
C TYR A 104 7.03 -8.58 -6.11
N LEU A 105 7.94 -7.79 -6.71
CA LEU A 105 7.58 -6.76 -7.68
C LEU A 105 7.01 -7.40 -8.95
N ASN A 106 5.84 -6.94 -9.36
CA ASN A 106 5.13 -7.38 -10.56
C ASN A 106 4.09 -6.33 -10.95
N SER A 107 3.23 -6.61 -11.93
CA SER A 107 2.19 -5.67 -12.38
C SER A 107 1.23 -5.18 -11.30
N ASN A 108 1.11 -5.93 -10.19
CA ASN A 108 0.22 -5.62 -9.08
C ASN A 108 0.98 -5.09 -7.87
N VAL A 109 2.32 -5.08 -7.87
CA VAL A 109 3.10 -4.76 -6.68
C VAL A 109 4.22 -3.79 -7.06
N THR A 110 4.12 -2.56 -6.56
CA THR A 110 5.12 -1.51 -6.76
C THR A 110 5.82 -1.21 -5.44
N LEU A 111 7.12 -0.91 -5.50
CA LEU A 111 7.90 -0.47 -4.34
C LEU A 111 8.12 1.06 -4.40
N HIS A 112 7.83 1.71 -3.28
CA HIS A 112 8.22 3.07 -2.96
C HIS A 112 9.20 3.03 -1.79
N TYR A 113 10.41 3.54 -2.00
CA TYR A 113 11.42 3.60 -0.95
C TYR A 113 11.59 5.03 -0.42
N ILE A 114 11.59 5.17 0.90
CA ILE A 114 11.76 6.44 1.61
C ILE A 114 13.07 6.38 2.40
N GLU A 115 14.10 7.02 1.86
CA GLU A 115 15.43 7.08 2.49
C GLU A 115 15.45 7.98 3.73
N ASN A 116 14.74 9.11 3.68
CA ASN A 116 14.61 10.05 4.79
C ASN A 116 13.14 10.42 4.99
N LEU A 117 12.64 10.21 6.21
CA LEU A 117 11.25 10.50 6.60
C LEU A 117 10.89 11.99 6.52
N GLU A 118 11.87 12.89 6.57
CA GLU A 118 11.65 14.33 6.33
C GLU A 118 11.34 14.62 4.84
N LYS A 119 11.62 13.66 3.96
CA LYS A 119 11.42 13.75 2.51
C LYS A 119 10.28 12.86 2.02
N ILE A 120 9.30 12.53 2.88
CA ILE A 120 8.10 11.80 2.44
C ILE A 120 7.45 12.56 1.29
N ASN A 121 7.47 11.95 0.10
CA ASN A 121 6.85 12.52 -1.09
C ASN A 121 5.46 11.91 -1.27
N SER A 122 4.51 12.48 -0.54
CA SER A 122 3.12 12.03 -0.50
C SER A 122 2.45 12.06 -1.88
N GLU A 123 2.79 13.02 -2.74
CA GLU A 123 2.27 13.06 -4.11
C GLU A 123 2.77 11.89 -4.95
N ALA A 124 4.06 11.54 -4.84
CA ALA A 124 4.62 10.39 -5.55
C ALA A 124 3.97 9.08 -5.09
N ILE A 125 3.76 8.91 -3.78
CA ILE A 125 3.06 7.74 -3.22
C ILE A 125 1.63 7.66 -3.79
N LEU A 126 0.87 8.76 -3.79
CA LEU A 126 -0.49 8.78 -4.35
C LEU A 126 -0.50 8.51 -5.86
N SER A 127 0.45 9.07 -6.61
CA SER A 127 0.55 8.85 -8.06
C SER A 127 0.84 7.38 -8.40
N GLN A 128 1.72 6.72 -7.64
CA GLN A 128 1.99 5.30 -7.80
C GLN A 128 0.78 4.44 -7.43
N LEU A 129 0.05 4.82 -6.39
CA LEU A 129 -1.17 4.15 -5.98
C LEU A 129 -2.29 4.27 -7.04
N ASP A 130 -2.44 5.45 -7.64
CA ASP A 130 -3.38 5.69 -8.74
C ASP A 130 -3.02 4.87 -9.98
N THR A 131 -1.73 4.80 -10.31
CA THR A 131 -1.21 4.01 -11.43
C THR A 131 -1.52 2.53 -11.23
N LEU A 132 -1.22 1.99 -10.05
CA LEU A 132 -1.53 0.61 -9.66
C LEU A 132 -3.04 0.32 -9.77
N GLY A 133 -3.87 1.25 -9.29
CA GLY A 133 -5.32 1.12 -9.37
C GLY A 133 -5.82 1.09 -10.80
N SER A 134 -5.34 2.00 -11.64
CA SER A 134 -5.77 2.09 -13.05
C SER A 134 -5.34 0.85 -13.84
N GLN A 135 -4.09 0.40 -13.66
CA GLN A 135 -3.59 -0.81 -14.33
C GLN A 135 -4.38 -2.07 -13.98
N PHE A 136 -4.87 -2.21 -12.74
CA PHE A 136 -5.55 -3.42 -12.30
C PHE A 136 -7.06 -3.40 -12.53
N TYR A 137 -7.71 -2.23 -12.42
CA TYR A 137 -9.16 -2.11 -12.51
C TYR A 137 -9.64 -1.63 -13.88
N ASP A 138 -8.92 -0.74 -14.55
CA ASP A 138 -9.34 -0.26 -15.88
C ASP A 138 -9.05 -1.33 -16.95
N SER A 139 -8.00 -2.14 -16.76
CA SER A 139 -7.72 -3.31 -17.62
C SER A 139 -8.80 -4.41 -17.55
N LYS A 140 -9.51 -4.52 -16.43
CA LYS A 140 -10.66 -5.44 -16.26
C LYS A 140 -11.99 -4.84 -16.71
N SER A 141 -12.00 -3.56 -17.07
CA SER A 141 -13.21 -2.81 -17.46
C SER A 141 -13.50 -2.85 -18.96
N ASN A 142 -12.77 -3.65 -19.75
CA ASN A 142 -13.15 -3.97 -21.13
C ASN A 142 -13.83 -5.35 -21.20
N PRO A 143 -15.16 -5.46 -21.03
CA PRO A 143 -15.89 -6.42 -21.84
C PRO A 143 -15.84 -5.86 -23.26
N VAL A 144 -14.90 -6.35 -24.07
CA VAL A 144 -15.08 -6.27 -25.52
C VAL A 144 -16.30 -7.14 -25.81
N LEU A 145 -17.49 -6.52 -25.79
CA LEU A 145 -18.68 -7.07 -26.42
C LEU A 145 -18.45 -6.98 -27.93
N ASN A 146 -17.62 -7.89 -28.44
CA ASN A 146 -17.64 -8.25 -29.84
C ASN A 146 -18.53 -9.48 -29.98
N THR A 147 -19.79 -9.25 -30.33
CA THR A 147 -20.57 -9.98 -31.34
C THR A 147 -21.90 -9.26 -31.50
#